data_AF-A0A2P6FE89-F1
#
_entry.id   AF-A0A2P6FE89-F1
#
_cell.length_a   1.000
_cell.length_b   1.000
_cell.length_c   1.000
_cell.angle_alpha   90.00
_cell.angle_beta   90.00
_cell.angle_gamma   90.00
#
_symmetry.space_group_name_H-M   'P 1'
#
loop_
_entity.id
_entity.type
_entity.pdbx_description
1 polymer ?
#
loop_
_entity_poly.entity_id
_entity_poly.type
_entity_poly.pdbx_seq_one_letter_code
_entity_poly.pdbx_strand_id
1 'polypeptide(L)'
;MQEVYWSTNSHLNLDGFVKAFNSCFYFFTGFEVFTTAGRNIASARKNIGLGVIIVLIINVLSHLIIAIIFFAAFNHFVQNMNMGTWNSFHNKFVVYGGTIMMIVFVITLKINLIMQDSLYGGTSLQPLAHEGFLSNRFQKLSSDNISTKASFLHMSLTILSLFIWLIIPDLIKGITLTKEYGFMCTIEQSLTYQEPFTGSSLTAASSAITIFIYAMMFAVAIKLGITKQMKLKIWEWIVVPITMLILIFVLIWHYYTLINNIVTASAENFQSALISGLIEFIFIGTAVSFVTIWYFTYYRIKYCKRVLWFPEQQAKIEQNFQVISQSKLVYEHIYQILLRYLKYYNHSNKAEDY
;
A
#
# COMPACT_ATOMS: atom_id res chain seq x y z
N MET A 1 -6.74 -27.48 22.13
CA MET A 1 -6.13 -26.28 21.51
C MET A 1 -4.78 -26.08 22.17
N GLN A 2 -3.68 -26.39 21.48
CA GLN A 2 -2.34 -26.07 21.98
C GLN A 2 -2.06 -24.62 21.57
N GLU A 3 -2.10 -23.71 22.54
CA GLU A 3 -1.63 -22.34 22.36
C GLU A 3 -0.15 -22.42 21.93
N VAL A 4 0.16 -21.99 20.71
CA VAL A 4 1.52 -21.98 20.19
C VAL A 4 2.25 -20.82 20.86
N TYR A 5 2.88 -21.10 22.00
CA TYR A 5 3.75 -20.17 22.68
C TYR A 5 5.07 -20.06 21.91
N TRP A 6 5.38 -18.87 21.42
CA TRP A 6 6.73 -18.56 20.91
C TRP A 6 7.68 -18.53 22.12
N SER A 7 8.55 -19.54 22.22
CA SER A 7 9.57 -19.64 23.27
C SER A 7 10.95 -19.28 22.72
N THR A 8 11.92 -19.08 23.63
CA THR A 8 13.35 -18.87 23.34
C THR A 8 14.00 -20.01 22.54
N ASN A 9 13.31 -21.13 22.31
CA ASN A 9 13.73 -22.25 21.45
C ASN A 9 13.12 -22.17 20.03
N SER A 10 12.98 -20.97 19.48
CA SER A 10 12.48 -20.78 18.11
C SER A 10 13.57 -21.09 17.09
N HIS A 11 13.42 -22.18 16.33
CA HIS A 11 14.31 -22.47 15.21
C HIS A 11 14.03 -21.53 14.03
N LEU A 12 15.09 -21.04 13.39
CA LEU A 12 14.97 -20.28 12.14
C LEU A 12 14.33 -21.17 11.07
N ASN A 13 13.06 -20.89 10.74
CA ASN A 13 12.33 -21.53 9.67
C ASN A 13 12.04 -20.50 8.58
N LEU A 14 12.31 -20.85 7.33
CA LEU A 14 12.07 -20.00 6.17
C LEU A 14 10.58 -19.63 6.02
N ASP A 15 9.67 -20.56 6.29
CA ASP A 15 8.23 -20.27 6.23
C ASP A 15 7.82 -19.26 7.30
N GLY A 16 8.39 -19.37 8.51
CA GLY A 16 8.20 -18.40 9.59
C GLY A 16 8.77 -17.01 9.22
N PHE A 17 9.97 -16.98 8.63
CA PHE A 17 10.59 -15.74 8.17
C PHE A 17 9.74 -15.03 7.11
N VAL A 18 9.29 -15.74 6.06
CA VAL A 18 8.51 -15.13 4.98
C VAL A 18 7.14 -14.66 5.47
N LYS A 19 6.46 -15.43 6.33
CA LYS A 19 5.20 -14.99 6.96
C LYS A 19 5.37 -13.73 7.81
N ALA A 20 6.42 -13.68 8.62
CA ALA A 20 6.74 -12.49 9.42
C ALA A 20 7.11 -11.31 8.52
N PHE A 21 7.92 -11.53 7.49
CA PHE A 21 8.29 -10.50 6.51
C PHE A 21 7.05 -9.93 5.83
N ASN A 22 6.17 -10.76 5.28
CA ASN A 22 4.94 -10.30 4.61
C ASN A 22 4.04 -9.53 5.58
N SER A 23 3.89 -10.00 6.83
CA SER A 23 3.09 -9.29 7.82
C SER A 23 3.70 -7.93 8.18
N CYS A 24 5.02 -7.87 8.40
CA CYS A 24 5.74 -6.64 8.72
C CYS A 24 5.78 -5.67 7.54
N PHE A 25 5.98 -6.17 6.32
CA PHE A 25 6.11 -5.36 5.11
C PHE A 25 4.88 -4.47 4.92
N TYR A 26 3.67 -5.01 5.15
CA TYR A 26 2.42 -4.26 5.06
C TYR A 26 2.43 -2.98 5.90
N PHE A 27 2.99 -3.03 7.12
CA PHE A 27 3.04 -1.89 8.03
C PHE A 27 4.00 -0.77 7.57
N PHE A 28 4.88 -1.06 6.62
CA PHE A 28 5.78 -0.08 5.99
C PHE A 28 5.30 0.40 4.62
N THR A 29 4.13 -0.04 4.17
CA THR A 29 3.48 0.44 2.94
C THR A 29 2.72 1.75 3.17
N GLY A 30 2.27 2.40 2.10
CA GLY A 30 1.45 3.62 2.19
C GLY A 30 2.26 4.92 2.08
N PHE A 31 3.58 4.88 1.96
CA PHE A 31 4.37 6.09 1.76
C PHE A 31 4.18 6.72 0.37
N GLU A 32 3.75 5.93 -0.61
CA GLU A 32 3.40 6.35 -1.97
C GLU A 32 2.25 7.37 -1.99
N VAL A 33 1.38 7.31 -0.99
CA VAL A 33 0.30 8.29 -0.78
C VAL A 33 0.85 9.71 -0.58
N PHE A 34 1.99 9.87 0.09
CA PHE A 34 2.61 11.19 0.24
C PHE A 34 3.15 11.73 -1.09
N THR A 35 3.53 10.85 -2.02
CA THR A 35 4.02 11.26 -3.33
C THR A 35 2.89 11.71 -4.26
N THR A 36 1.71 11.09 -4.15
CA THR A 36 0.51 11.42 -4.93
C THR A 36 -0.23 12.65 -4.38
N ALA A 37 -0.29 12.80 -3.04
CA ALA A 37 -0.83 13.98 -2.36
C ALA A 37 0.02 15.25 -2.53
N GLY A 38 1.27 15.11 -2.99
CA GLY A 38 2.23 16.19 -3.14
C GLY A 38 1.74 17.40 -3.94
N ARG A 39 0.75 17.25 -4.84
CA ARG A 39 0.16 18.40 -5.56
C ARG A 39 -0.54 19.40 -4.64
N ASN A 40 -0.99 18.97 -3.47
CA ASN A 40 -1.68 19.80 -2.48
C ASN A 40 -0.73 20.38 -1.41
N ILE A 41 0.57 20.03 -1.45
CA ILE A 41 1.57 20.48 -0.49
C ILE A 41 2.38 21.64 -1.09
N ALA A 42 2.51 22.75 -0.37
CA ALA A 42 3.36 23.86 -0.80
C ALA A 42 4.82 23.38 -0.94
N SER A 43 5.46 23.65 -2.09
CA SER A 43 6.85 23.25 -2.38
C SER A 43 7.14 21.73 -2.37
N ALA A 44 6.12 20.89 -2.56
CA ALA A 44 6.26 19.43 -2.48
C ALA A 44 7.36 18.86 -3.39
N ARG A 45 7.55 19.46 -4.57
CA ARG A 45 8.55 19.03 -5.55
C ARG A 45 9.99 19.02 -5.02
N LYS A 46 10.31 19.85 -4.03
CA LYS A 46 11.65 19.91 -3.41
C LYS A 46 11.77 19.03 -2.16
N ASN A 47 10.67 18.84 -1.43
CA ASN A 47 10.70 18.32 -0.06
C ASN A 47 10.04 16.94 0.12
N ILE A 48 9.26 16.43 -0.85
CA ILE A 48 8.60 15.11 -0.74
C ILE A 48 9.63 14.01 -0.47
N GLY A 49 10.72 13.96 -1.24
CA GLY A 49 11.70 12.87 -1.11
C GLY A 49 12.34 12.81 0.27
N LEU A 50 12.76 13.95 0.81
CA LEU A 50 13.34 14.03 2.15
C LEU A 50 12.29 13.75 3.24
N GLY A 51 11.07 14.29 3.07
CA GLY A 51 9.97 14.06 4.00
C GLY A 51 9.59 12.58 4.11
N VAL A 52 9.49 11.87 2.98
CA VAL A 52 9.24 10.42 2.95
C VAL A 52 10.35 9.65 3.66
N ILE A 53 11.61 9.99 3.42
CA ILE A 53 12.74 9.32 4.11
C ILE A 53 12.67 9.53 5.62
N ILE A 54 12.43 10.75 6.09
CA ILE A 54 12.34 11.06 7.52
C ILE A 54 11.18 10.29 8.16
N VAL A 55 10.00 10.30 7.54
CA VAL A 55 8.82 9.56 8.04
C VAL A 55 9.09 8.06 8.10
N LEU A 56 9.73 7.48 7.08
CA LEU A 56 10.10 6.06 7.07
C LEU A 56 11.10 5.73 8.18
N ILE A 57 12.11 6.58 8.41
CA ILE A 57 13.07 6.39 9.51
C ILE A 57 12.37 6.42 10.87
N ILE A 58 11.50 7.41 11.11
CA ILE A 58 10.72 7.51 12.35
C ILE A 58 9.86 6.25 12.51
N ASN A 59 9.18 5.81 11.45
CA ASN A 59 8.33 4.62 11.50
C ASN A 59 9.13 3.36 11.86
N VAL A 60 10.30 3.15 11.25
CA VAL A 60 11.20 2.02 11.55
C VAL A 60 11.69 2.08 13.00
N LEU A 61 12.13 3.24 13.47
CA LEU A 61 12.61 3.42 14.84
C LEU A 61 11.49 3.18 15.86
N SER A 62 10.29 3.71 15.63
CA SER A 62 9.14 3.48 16.50
C SER A 62 8.79 2.01 16.61
N HIS A 63 8.71 1.28 15.48
CA HIS A 63 8.44 -0.16 15.51
C HIS A 63 9.55 -0.96 16.21
N LEU A 64 10.82 -0.60 16.00
CA LEU A 64 11.95 -1.25 16.66
C LEU A 64 11.95 -1.02 18.17
N ILE A 65 11.72 0.21 18.62
CA ILE A 65 11.63 0.54 20.05
C ILE A 65 10.47 -0.20 20.70
N ILE A 66 9.29 -0.19 20.08
CA ILE A 66 8.12 -0.91 20.59
C ILE A 66 8.43 -2.41 20.65
N ALA A 67 8.99 -3.01 19.59
CA ALA A 67 9.35 -4.42 19.59
C ALA A 67 10.30 -4.78 20.75
N ILE A 68 11.35 -3.98 20.98
CA ILE A 68 12.28 -4.18 22.10
C ILE A 68 11.55 -4.10 23.45
N ILE A 69 10.67 -3.13 23.64
CA ILE A 69 9.88 -3.01 24.88
C ILE A 69 9.01 -4.25 25.08
N PHE A 70 8.35 -4.74 24.03
CA PHE A 70 7.51 -5.92 24.09
C PHE A 70 8.33 -7.19 24.40
N PHE A 71 9.49 -7.38 23.78
CA PHE A 71 10.41 -8.49 24.10
C PHE A 71 10.98 -8.41 25.52
N ALA A 72 11.17 -7.21 26.06
CA ALA A 72 11.60 -7.03 27.44
C ALA A 72 10.47 -7.25 28.46
N ALA A 73 9.22 -6.96 28.09
CA ALA A 73 8.07 -6.99 28.99
C ALA A 73 7.35 -8.34 29.03
N PHE A 74 7.41 -9.15 27.98
CA PHE A 74 6.64 -10.40 27.87
C PHE A 74 7.54 -11.61 27.60
N ASN A 75 7.37 -12.65 28.41
CA ASN A 75 8.03 -13.95 28.22
C ASN A 75 7.26 -14.87 27.26
N HIS A 76 5.99 -14.58 26.99
CA HIS A 76 5.12 -15.35 26.11
C HIS A 76 4.31 -14.41 25.22
N PHE A 77 4.29 -14.72 23.92
CA PHE A 77 3.52 -14.00 22.92
C PHE A 77 2.29 -14.80 22.53
N VAL A 78 1.12 -14.17 22.60
CA VAL A 78 -0.14 -14.73 22.07
C VAL A 78 -0.56 -14.01 20.80
N GLN A 79 -1.31 -14.72 19.96
CA GLN A 79 -1.72 -14.28 18.62
C GLN A 79 -2.47 -12.94 18.62
N ASN A 80 -3.21 -12.64 19.69
CA ASN A 80 -3.79 -11.33 19.96
C ASN A 80 -3.14 -10.71 21.20
N MET A 81 -1.97 -10.08 21.03
CA MET A 81 -1.29 -9.39 22.12
C MET A 81 -2.14 -8.29 22.73
N ASN A 82 -3.03 -7.65 21.97
CA ASN A 82 -3.92 -6.63 22.51
C ASN A 82 -4.83 -7.18 23.62
N MET A 83 -5.36 -8.41 23.49
CA MET A 83 -6.12 -9.03 24.59
C MET A 83 -5.23 -9.74 25.61
N GLY A 84 -4.16 -10.42 25.18
CA GLY A 84 -3.28 -11.18 26.07
C GLY A 84 -2.46 -10.33 27.03
N THR A 85 -2.09 -9.12 26.60
CA THR A 85 -1.31 -8.18 27.39
C THR A 85 -2.09 -7.70 28.61
N TRP A 86 -3.34 -7.31 28.44
CA TRP A 86 -4.14 -6.76 29.54
C TRP A 86 -4.56 -7.81 30.55
N ASN A 87 -4.84 -9.04 30.10
CA ASN A 87 -5.18 -10.15 30.99
C ASN A 87 -4.01 -10.60 31.88
N SER A 88 -2.78 -10.21 31.55
CA SER A 88 -1.58 -10.50 32.35
C SER A 88 -1.35 -9.50 33.50
N PHE A 89 -2.06 -8.36 33.51
CA PHE A 89 -1.95 -7.36 34.58
C PHE A 89 -2.98 -7.60 35.68
N HIS A 90 -2.53 -7.58 36.94
CA HIS A 90 -3.40 -7.80 38.10
C HIS A 90 -4.10 -6.51 38.59
N ASN A 91 -3.62 -5.33 38.16
CA ASN A 91 -4.18 -4.04 38.61
C ASN A 91 -5.42 -3.66 37.78
N LYS A 92 -6.59 -3.63 38.44
CA LYS A 92 -7.88 -3.28 37.81
C LYS A 92 -7.85 -1.95 37.05
N PHE A 93 -7.15 -0.93 37.54
CA PHE A 93 -7.04 0.36 36.85
C PHE A 93 -6.28 0.23 35.53
N VAL A 94 -5.20 -0.56 35.51
CA VAL A 94 -4.40 -0.81 34.30
C VAL A 94 -5.19 -1.67 33.30
N VAL A 95 -5.92 -2.68 33.78
CA VAL A 95 -6.74 -3.54 32.93
C VAL A 95 -7.88 -2.76 32.28
N TYR A 96 -8.72 -2.09 33.07
CA TYR A 96 -9.88 -1.36 32.53
C TYR A 96 -9.47 -0.08 31.79
N GLY A 97 -8.59 0.72 32.38
CA GLY A 97 -8.10 1.96 31.76
C GLY A 97 -7.30 1.70 30.48
N GLY A 98 -6.42 0.70 30.50
CA GLY A 98 -5.66 0.27 29.32
C GLY A 98 -6.55 -0.26 28.20
N THR A 99 -7.55 -1.08 28.54
CA THR A 99 -8.52 -1.60 27.56
C THR A 99 -9.34 -0.48 26.91
N ILE A 100 -9.84 0.49 27.69
CA ILE A 100 -10.61 1.63 27.17
C ILE A 100 -9.73 2.48 26.25
N MET A 101 -8.51 2.83 26.69
CA MET A 101 -7.56 3.59 25.88
C MET A 101 -7.24 2.88 24.57
N MET A 102 -7.01 1.58 24.61
CA MET A 102 -6.76 0.76 23.42
C MET A 102 -7.94 0.80 22.44
N ILE A 103 -9.18 0.65 22.93
CA ILE A 103 -10.38 0.73 22.08
C ILE A 103 -10.45 2.10 21.40
N VAL A 104 -10.26 3.19 22.14
CA VAL A 104 -10.28 4.56 21.60
C VAL A 104 -9.17 4.75 20.57
N PHE A 105 -7.96 4.29 20.84
CA PHE A 105 -6.84 4.36 19.90
C PHE A 105 -7.09 3.55 18.63
N VAL A 106 -7.61 2.32 18.76
CA VAL A 106 -7.92 1.47 17.61
C VAL A 106 -9.00 2.11 16.75
N ILE A 107 -10.08 2.63 17.35
CA ILE A 107 -11.13 3.34 16.60
C ILE A 107 -10.55 4.57 15.89
N THR A 108 -9.78 5.39 16.60
CA THR A 108 -9.16 6.59 16.04
C THR A 108 -8.21 6.24 14.89
N LEU A 109 -7.40 5.20 15.05
CA LEU A 109 -6.50 4.69 14.01
C LEU A 109 -7.29 4.23 12.77
N LYS A 110 -8.38 3.48 12.96
CA LYS A 110 -9.21 3.00 11.85
C LYS A 110 -9.92 4.13 11.12
N ILE A 111 -10.46 5.12 11.83
CA ILE A 111 -11.06 6.33 11.23
C ILE A 111 -10.01 7.10 10.41
N ASN A 112 -8.81 7.28 10.97
CA ASN A 112 -7.73 7.95 10.27
C ASN A 112 -7.34 7.19 8.99
N LEU A 113 -7.20 5.87 9.05
CA LEU A 113 -6.90 5.04 7.88
C LEU A 113 -7.98 5.16 6.79
N ILE A 114 -9.27 5.09 7.15
CA ILE A 114 -10.37 5.23 6.20
C ILE A 114 -10.37 6.62 5.55
N MET A 115 -10.11 7.66 6.34
CA MET A 115 -10.04 9.03 5.85
C MET A 115 -8.89 9.20 4.85
N GLN A 116 -7.71 8.66 5.18
CA GLN A 116 -6.55 8.68 4.29
C GLN A 116 -6.84 7.89 3.00
N ASP A 117 -7.37 6.68 3.10
CA ASP A 117 -7.71 5.85 1.95
C ASP A 117 -8.71 6.53 1.00
N SER A 118 -9.76 7.13 1.57
CA SER A 118 -10.80 7.83 0.79
C SER A 118 -10.29 9.11 0.11
N LEU A 119 -9.55 9.95 0.85
CA LEU A 119 -9.04 11.22 0.33
C LEU A 119 -7.91 10.97 -0.69
N TYR A 120 -6.99 10.08 -0.38
CA TYR A 120 -5.80 9.88 -1.20
C TYR A 120 -6.00 8.86 -2.32
N GLY A 121 -6.87 7.87 -2.16
CA GLY A 121 -7.22 6.94 -3.23
C GLY A 121 -7.74 7.65 -4.49
N GLY A 122 -8.54 8.71 -4.32
CA GLY A 122 -8.98 9.57 -5.41
C GLY A 122 -7.84 10.35 -6.08
N THR A 123 -6.84 10.81 -5.30
CA THR A 123 -5.67 11.52 -5.82
C THR A 123 -4.72 10.61 -6.61
N SER A 124 -4.71 9.31 -6.35
CA SER A 124 -3.95 8.33 -7.14
C SER A 124 -4.60 8.03 -8.51
N LEU A 125 -5.95 8.10 -8.60
CA LEU A 125 -6.69 7.88 -9.85
C LEU A 125 -6.71 9.10 -10.78
N GLN A 126 -6.60 10.31 -10.23
CA GLN A 126 -6.66 11.54 -11.01
C GLN A 126 -5.52 11.66 -12.07
N PRO A 127 -4.25 11.35 -11.77
CA PRO A 127 -3.18 11.33 -12.78
C PRO A 127 -3.47 10.38 -13.94
N LEU A 128 -4.02 9.19 -13.66
CA LEU A 128 -4.42 8.23 -14.69
C LEU A 128 -5.51 8.82 -15.61
N ALA A 129 -6.44 9.58 -15.03
CA ALA A 129 -7.41 10.31 -15.83
C ALA A 129 -6.73 11.37 -16.71
N HIS A 130 -5.75 12.12 -16.19
CA HIS A 130 -5.01 13.16 -16.93
C HIS A 130 -4.21 12.60 -18.10
N GLU A 131 -3.55 11.45 -17.91
CA GLU A 131 -2.88 10.69 -18.98
C GLU A 131 -3.87 10.11 -19.99
N GLY A 132 -5.15 10.03 -19.63
CA GLY A 132 -6.23 9.51 -20.46
C GLY A 132 -6.44 8.00 -20.34
N PHE A 133 -5.79 7.33 -19.39
CA PHE A 133 -6.10 5.95 -18.98
C PHE A 133 -7.53 5.82 -18.46
N LEU A 134 -8.05 6.86 -17.79
CA LEU A 134 -9.44 6.94 -17.36
C LEU A 134 -10.21 8.01 -18.15
N SER A 135 -11.52 8.08 -17.93
CA SER A 135 -12.36 9.14 -18.50
C SER A 135 -11.97 10.52 -17.96
N ASN A 136 -12.06 11.55 -18.80
CA ASN A 136 -11.74 12.93 -18.40
C ASN A 136 -12.65 13.44 -17.25
N ARG A 137 -13.80 12.78 -17.01
CA ARG A 137 -14.69 13.07 -15.89
C ARG A 137 -14.01 12.94 -14.52
N PHE A 138 -12.97 12.12 -14.41
CA PHE A 138 -12.23 11.89 -13.16
C PHE A 138 -11.08 12.88 -12.94
N GLN A 139 -10.83 13.79 -13.89
CA GLN A 139 -9.80 14.84 -13.77
C GLN A 139 -10.30 16.06 -12.97
N LYS A 140 -11.62 16.31 -12.98
CA LYS A 140 -12.22 17.55 -12.47
C LYS A 140 -12.09 17.65 -10.96
N LEU A 141 -11.49 18.74 -10.49
CA LEU A 141 -11.33 19.09 -9.08
C LEU A 141 -12.57 19.85 -8.56
N SER A 142 -12.90 19.67 -7.28
CA SER A 142 -13.86 20.47 -6.52
C SER A 142 -13.26 21.81 -6.08
N SER A 143 -14.06 22.66 -5.40
CA SER A 143 -13.59 23.89 -4.75
C SER A 143 -12.43 23.65 -3.79
N ASP A 144 -12.37 22.46 -3.20
CA ASP A 144 -11.41 22.08 -2.17
C ASP A 144 -10.19 21.34 -2.74
N ASN A 145 -10.00 21.39 -4.07
CA ASN A 145 -8.94 20.69 -4.79
C ASN A 145 -8.96 19.16 -4.62
N ILE A 146 -10.15 18.56 -4.46
CA ILE A 146 -10.35 17.11 -4.39
C ILE A 146 -11.09 16.62 -5.63
N SER A 147 -10.65 15.50 -6.23
CA SER A 147 -11.38 14.88 -7.34
C SER A 147 -12.52 13.99 -6.81
N THR A 148 -13.69 14.58 -6.55
CA THR A 148 -14.85 13.89 -5.94
C THR A 148 -15.26 12.64 -6.72
N LYS A 149 -15.24 12.68 -8.05
CA LYS A 149 -15.61 11.53 -8.89
C LYS A 149 -14.58 10.40 -8.83
N ALA A 150 -13.29 10.75 -8.72
CA ALA A 150 -12.24 9.75 -8.55
C ALA A 150 -12.30 9.11 -7.16
N SER A 151 -12.54 9.90 -6.10
CA SER A 151 -12.77 9.38 -4.75
C SER A 151 -13.99 8.46 -4.67
N PHE A 152 -15.09 8.80 -5.34
CA PHE A 152 -16.27 7.92 -5.38
C PHE A 152 -16.01 6.60 -6.12
N LEU A 153 -15.26 6.65 -7.23
CA LEU A 153 -14.82 5.45 -7.94
C LEU A 153 -13.94 4.58 -7.03
N HIS A 154 -12.98 5.18 -6.33
CA HIS A 154 -12.13 4.49 -5.37
C HIS A 154 -12.96 3.81 -4.28
N MET A 155 -13.86 4.55 -3.63
CA MET A 155 -14.75 4.01 -2.59
C MET A 155 -15.60 2.84 -3.12
N SER A 156 -16.09 2.92 -4.36
CA SER A 156 -16.83 1.83 -5.00
C SER A 156 -15.96 0.57 -5.19
N LEU A 157 -14.71 0.75 -5.61
CA LEU A 157 -13.74 -0.34 -5.76
C LEU A 157 -13.32 -0.95 -4.41
N THR A 158 -13.22 -0.13 -3.36
CA THR A 158 -12.95 -0.60 -1.99
C THR A 158 -14.12 -1.43 -1.47
N ILE A 159 -15.36 -0.95 -1.63
CA ILE A 159 -16.56 -1.72 -1.24
C ILE A 159 -16.66 -3.03 -2.01
N LEU A 160 -16.39 -3.02 -3.32
CA LEU A 160 -16.35 -4.24 -4.12
C LEU A 160 -15.27 -5.21 -3.63
N SER A 161 -14.08 -4.70 -3.31
CA SER A 161 -13.00 -5.51 -2.74
C SER A 161 -13.39 -6.11 -1.39
N LEU A 162 -14.00 -5.33 -0.50
CA LEU A 162 -14.52 -5.83 0.79
C LEU A 162 -15.56 -6.94 0.58
N PHE A 163 -16.42 -6.79 -0.43
CA PHE A 163 -17.42 -7.81 -0.75
C PHE A 163 -16.76 -9.13 -1.19
N ILE A 164 -15.75 -9.06 -2.06
CA ILE A 164 -15.04 -10.24 -2.57
C ILE A 164 -14.20 -10.91 -1.47
N TRP A 165 -13.45 -10.13 -0.70
CA TRP A 165 -12.45 -10.64 0.23
C TRP A 165 -12.98 -10.98 1.62
N LEU A 166 -14.12 -10.42 2.04
CA LEU A 166 -14.70 -10.67 3.37
C LEU A 166 -16.09 -11.28 3.28
N ILE A 167 -17.01 -10.62 2.56
CA ILE A 167 -18.43 -11.01 2.58
C ILE A 167 -18.66 -12.35 1.89
N ILE A 168 -18.05 -12.62 0.74
CA ILE A 168 -18.21 -13.91 0.04
C ILE A 168 -17.70 -15.08 0.90
N PRO A 169 -16.48 -15.05 1.46
CA PRO A 169 -16.01 -16.07 2.41
C PRO A 169 -16.95 -16.29 3.59
N ASP A 170 -17.44 -15.21 4.21
CA ASP A 170 -18.37 -15.29 5.34
C ASP A 170 -19.72 -15.89 4.95
N LEU A 171 -20.23 -15.59 3.76
CA LEU A 171 -21.44 -16.21 3.22
C LEU A 171 -21.24 -17.71 2.96
N ILE A 172 -20.09 -18.11 2.41
CA ILE A 172 -19.77 -19.53 2.20
C ILE A 172 -19.68 -20.25 3.54
N LYS A 173 -19.04 -19.65 4.55
CA LYS A 173 -19.02 -20.15 5.93
C LYS A 173 -20.44 -20.33 6.46
N GLY A 174 -21.28 -19.30 6.35
CA GLY A 174 -22.67 -19.34 6.81
C GLY A 174 -23.49 -20.45 6.15
N ILE A 175 -23.37 -20.62 4.83
CA ILE A 175 -24.07 -21.68 4.07
C ILE A 175 -23.56 -23.06 4.49
N THR A 176 -22.24 -23.23 4.66
CA THR A 176 -21.63 -24.51 5.03
C THR A 176 -22.08 -24.95 6.41
N LEU A 177 -21.99 -24.05 7.40
CA LEU A 177 -22.46 -24.31 8.76
C LEU A 177 -23.97 -24.55 8.82
N THR A 178 -24.76 -23.85 8.00
CA THR A 178 -26.22 -24.08 7.93
C THR A 178 -26.55 -25.46 7.38
N LYS A 179 -25.77 -25.99 6.42
CA LYS A 179 -25.95 -27.34 5.89
C LYS A 179 -25.58 -28.42 6.90
N GLU A 180 -24.57 -28.16 7.73
CA GLU A 180 -24.04 -29.14 8.68
C GLU A 180 -24.82 -29.17 10.00
N TYR A 181 -25.20 -28.00 10.53
CA TYR A 181 -25.80 -27.86 11.87
C TYR A 181 -27.23 -27.29 11.87
N GLY A 182 -27.78 -26.89 10.72
CA GLY A 182 -29.10 -26.26 10.61
C GLY A 182 -29.07 -24.73 10.78
N PHE A 183 -30.26 -24.10 10.82
CA PHE A 183 -30.36 -22.63 10.92
C PHE A 183 -29.92 -22.15 12.32
N MET A 184 -28.89 -21.27 12.34
CA MET A 184 -28.16 -20.80 13.53
C MET A 184 -27.29 -21.87 14.22
N CYS A 185 -26.02 -21.93 13.84
CA CYS A 185 -25.00 -22.69 14.58
C CYS A 185 -24.67 -22.02 15.93
N THR A 186 -24.31 -22.82 16.93
CA THR A 186 -23.78 -22.29 18.20
C THR A 186 -22.38 -21.70 18.02
N ILE A 187 -21.90 -20.91 18.98
CA ILE A 187 -20.54 -20.32 18.93
C ILE A 187 -19.49 -21.43 18.79
N GLU A 188 -19.60 -22.51 19.55
CA GLU A 188 -18.67 -23.64 19.51
C GLU A 188 -18.64 -24.32 18.14
N GLN A 189 -19.80 -24.49 17.50
CA GLN A 189 -19.91 -25.02 16.13
C GLN A 189 -19.36 -24.05 15.08
N SER A 190 -19.49 -22.74 15.30
CA SER A 190 -18.90 -21.76 14.37
C SER A 190 -17.37 -21.75 14.38
N LEU A 191 -16.77 -22.21 15.50
CA LEU A 191 -15.33 -22.29 15.71
C LEU A 191 -14.69 -23.55 15.13
N THR A 192 -15.48 -24.56 14.72
CA THR A 192 -14.96 -25.74 14.04
C THR A 192 -14.61 -25.44 12.58
N TYR A 193 -15.27 -24.45 11.98
CA TYR A 193 -14.98 -24.03 10.61
C TYR A 193 -13.72 -23.16 10.55
N GLN A 194 -12.70 -23.63 9.86
CA GLN A 194 -11.50 -22.82 9.60
C GLN A 194 -11.80 -21.73 8.57
N GLU A 195 -11.71 -20.48 8.99
CA GLU A 195 -11.96 -19.32 8.13
C GLU A 195 -10.94 -19.23 6.98
N PRO A 196 -11.40 -19.11 5.72
CA PRO A 196 -10.50 -18.96 4.56
C PRO A 196 -9.59 -17.73 4.69
N PHE A 197 -10.14 -16.64 5.21
CA PHE A 197 -9.37 -15.42 5.45
C PHE A 197 -9.36 -15.07 6.93
N THR A 198 -8.16 -15.01 7.49
CA THR A 198 -7.86 -14.42 8.79
C THR A 198 -7.22 -13.06 8.58
N GLY A 199 -7.17 -12.22 9.63
CA GLY A 199 -6.44 -10.94 9.55
C GLY A 199 -5.00 -11.10 9.07
N SER A 200 -4.32 -12.19 9.45
CA SER A 200 -2.97 -12.53 8.97
C SER A 200 -2.93 -12.90 7.49
N SER A 201 -3.86 -13.72 6.98
CA SER A 201 -3.82 -14.11 5.57
C SER A 201 -4.23 -12.97 4.65
N LEU A 202 -5.18 -12.12 5.05
CA LEU A 202 -5.54 -10.90 4.32
C LEU A 202 -4.37 -9.90 4.26
N THR A 203 -3.63 -9.76 5.37
CA THR A 203 -2.43 -8.92 5.43
C THR A 203 -1.33 -9.50 4.52
N ALA A 204 -1.12 -10.81 4.54
CA ALA A 204 -0.14 -11.47 3.68
C ALA A 204 -0.47 -11.30 2.19
N ALA A 205 -1.74 -11.49 1.79
CA ALA A 205 -2.20 -11.27 0.42
C ALA A 205 -2.03 -9.80 -0.02
N SER A 206 -2.41 -8.86 0.85
CA SER A 206 -2.23 -7.42 0.58
C SER A 206 -0.76 -7.04 0.43
N SER A 207 0.11 -7.63 1.25
CA SER A 207 1.57 -7.49 1.11
C SER A 207 2.07 -8.07 -0.19
N ALA A 208 1.66 -9.27 -0.58
CA ALA A 208 2.09 -9.89 -1.84
C ALA A 208 1.75 -8.99 -3.05
N ILE A 209 0.54 -8.41 -3.07
CA ILE A 209 0.12 -7.44 -4.09
C ILE A 209 1.01 -6.19 -4.06
N THR A 210 1.30 -5.65 -2.88
CA THR A 210 2.11 -4.43 -2.74
C THR A 210 3.57 -4.68 -3.13
N ILE A 211 4.13 -5.83 -2.73
CA ILE A 211 5.45 -6.31 -3.14
C ILE A 211 5.53 -6.39 -4.67
N PHE A 212 4.51 -6.93 -5.33
CA PHE A 212 4.43 -6.98 -6.79
C PHE A 212 4.44 -5.58 -7.41
N ILE A 213 3.67 -4.63 -6.87
CA ILE A 213 3.67 -3.23 -7.34
C ILE A 213 5.06 -2.60 -7.19
N TYR A 214 5.72 -2.77 -6.05
CA TYR A 214 7.05 -2.21 -5.81
C TYR A 214 8.12 -2.84 -6.69
N ALA A 215 8.05 -4.16 -6.93
CA ALA A 215 8.93 -4.84 -7.87
C ALA A 215 8.80 -4.27 -9.28
N MET A 216 7.57 -3.97 -9.74
CA MET A 216 7.35 -3.28 -11.02
C MET A 216 7.93 -1.86 -11.02
N MET A 217 7.75 -1.09 -9.94
CA MET A 217 8.33 0.25 -9.82
C MET A 217 9.85 0.23 -9.89
N PHE A 218 10.51 -0.71 -9.21
CA PHE A 218 11.95 -0.88 -9.28
C PHE A 218 12.42 -1.31 -10.67
N ALA A 219 11.70 -2.21 -11.34
CA ALA A 219 12.00 -2.59 -12.72
C ALA A 219 11.94 -1.39 -13.68
N VAL A 220 10.93 -0.53 -13.53
CA VAL A 220 10.82 0.74 -14.29
C VAL A 220 11.96 1.68 -13.95
N ALA A 221 12.31 1.86 -12.66
CA ALA A 221 13.42 2.72 -12.24
C ALA A 221 14.76 2.26 -12.83
N ILE A 222 15.05 0.96 -12.81
CA ILE A 222 16.24 0.38 -13.45
C ILE A 222 16.21 0.63 -14.96
N LYS A 223 15.07 0.37 -15.64
CA LYS A 223 14.94 0.63 -17.08
C LYS A 223 15.19 2.10 -17.44
N LEU A 224 14.66 3.04 -16.65
CA LEU A 224 14.88 4.48 -16.83
C LEU A 224 16.35 4.86 -16.54
N GLY A 225 16.99 4.20 -15.58
CA GLY A 225 18.43 4.34 -15.32
C GLY A 225 19.29 3.87 -16.49
N ILE A 226 19.00 2.69 -17.05
CA ILE A 226 19.72 2.10 -18.20
C ILE A 226 19.55 2.99 -19.44
N THR A 227 18.33 3.46 -19.70
CA THR A 227 18.02 4.35 -20.84
C THR A 227 18.49 5.80 -20.63
N LYS A 228 19.18 6.09 -19.52
CA LYS A 228 19.70 7.42 -19.14
C LYS A 228 18.63 8.51 -19.05
N GLN A 229 17.36 8.13 -18.94
CA GLN A 229 16.24 9.05 -18.71
C GLN A 229 16.18 9.51 -17.23
N MET A 230 16.79 8.75 -16.33
CA MET A 230 16.95 9.09 -14.91
C MET A 230 18.40 8.85 -14.46
N LYS A 231 18.99 9.81 -13.75
CA LYS A 231 20.34 9.65 -13.16
C LYS A 231 20.23 8.94 -11.82
N LEU A 232 20.65 7.68 -11.78
CA LEU A 232 20.81 6.90 -10.55
C LEU A 232 22.21 7.07 -9.97
N LYS A 233 22.32 7.17 -8.65
CA LYS A 233 23.60 7.13 -7.92
C LYS A 233 24.16 5.71 -7.93
N ILE A 234 25.48 5.59 -7.74
CA ILE A 234 26.18 4.27 -7.74
C ILE A 234 25.58 3.32 -6.69
N TRP A 235 25.28 3.82 -5.49
CA TRP A 235 24.65 3.01 -4.45
C TRP A 235 23.23 2.54 -4.80
N GLU A 236 22.46 3.34 -5.56
CA GLU A 236 21.11 2.96 -6.00
C GLU A 236 21.15 1.82 -7.02
N TRP A 237 22.20 1.75 -7.85
CA TRP A 237 22.43 0.62 -8.76
C TRP A 237 22.69 -0.71 -8.06
N ILE A 238 23.11 -0.69 -6.80
CA ILE A 238 23.37 -1.90 -6.02
C ILE A 238 22.16 -2.23 -5.14
N VAL A 239 21.64 -1.25 -4.42
CA VAL A 239 20.55 -1.45 -3.46
C VAL A 239 19.25 -1.85 -4.17
N VAL A 240 18.89 -1.19 -5.27
CA VAL A 240 17.61 -1.44 -5.96
C VAL A 240 17.52 -2.87 -6.48
N PRO A 241 18.51 -3.44 -7.20
CA PRO A 241 18.47 -4.84 -7.62
C PRO A 241 18.46 -5.84 -6.47
N ILE A 242 19.22 -5.60 -5.40
CA ILE A 242 19.24 -6.50 -4.23
C ILE A 242 17.85 -6.53 -3.56
N THR A 243 17.25 -5.36 -3.33
CA THR A 243 15.89 -5.28 -2.79
C THR A 243 14.89 -5.97 -3.72
N MET A 244 14.97 -5.74 -5.02
CA MET A 244 14.11 -6.39 -6.01
C MET A 244 14.22 -7.91 -5.96
N LEU A 245 15.44 -8.46 -5.81
CA LEU A 245 15.65 -9.90 -5.68
C LEU A 245 14.97 -10.47 -4.43
N ILE A 246 15.14 -9.80 -3.27
CA ILE A 246 14.47 -10.20 -2.02
C ILE A 246 12.95 -10.17 -2.17
N LEU A 247 12.41 -9.10 -2.77
CA LEU A 247 10.97 -8.96 -3.00
C LEU A 247 10.42 -10.05 -3.92
N ILE A 248 11.12 -10.37 -5.01
CA ILE A 248 10.75 -11.47 -5.92
C ILE A 248 10.80 -12.81 -5.19
N PHE A 249 11.84 -13.06 -4.39
CA PHE A 249 11.96 -14.28 -3.61
C PHE A 249 10.78 -14.46 -2.65
N VAL A 250 10.45 -13.42 -1.87
CA VAL A 250 9.32 -13.42 -0.95
C VAL A 250 8.00 -13.63 -1.69
N LEU A 251 7.82 -12.98 -2.84
CA LEU A 251 6.62 -13.12 -3.67
C LEU A 251 6.45 -14.56 -4.19
N ILE A 252 7.50 -15.16 -4.73
CA ILE A 252 7.50 -16.55 -5.20
C ILE A 252 7.19 -17.49 -4.04
N TRP A 253 7.84 -17.29 -2.89
CA TRP A 253 7.62 -18.11 -1.71
C TRP A 253 6.18 -18.02 -1.20
N HIS A 254 5.57 -16.83 -1.21
CA HIS A 254 4.17 -16.65 -0.82
C HIS A 254 3.22 -17.51 -1.67
N TYR A 255 3.31 -17.43 -3.00
CA TYR A 255 2.46 -18.24 -3.87
C TYR A 255 2.80 -19.73 -3.81
N TYR A 256 4.08 -20.08 -3.63
CA TYR A 256 4.48 -21.46 -3.37
C TYR A 256 3.80 -22.02 -2.12
N THR A 257 3.85 -21.30 -0.99
CA THR A 257 3.19 -21.70 0.25
C THR A 257 1.68 -21.81 0.07
N LEU A 258 1.06 -20.88 -0.66
CA LEU A 258 -0.38 -20.90 -0.93
C LEU A 258 -0.79 -22.14 -1.76
N ILE A 259 -0.03 -22.49 -2.80
CA ILE A 259 -0.25 -23.73 -3.58
C ILE A 259 -0.02 -24.96 -2.71
N ASN A 260 1.09 -24.99 -1.97
CA ASN A 260 1.44 -26.12 -1.12
C ASN A 260 0.38 -26.37 -0.03
N ASN A 261 -0.20 -25.30 0.54
CA ASN A 261 -1.29 -25.40 1.51
C ASN A 261 -2.54 -26.05 0.90
N ILE A 262 -2.84 -25.82 -0.38
CA ILE A 262 -3.96 -26.49 -1.07
C ILE A 262 -3.63 -27.97 -1.29
N VAL A 263 -2.41 -28.26 -1.76
CA VAL A 263 -1.98 -29.64 -2.10
C VAL A 263 -1.86 -30.53 -0.88
N THR A 264 -1.47 -29.98 0.27
CA THR A 264 -1.23 -30.73 1.52
C THR A 264 -2.37 -30.63 2.53
N ALA A 265 -3.46 -29.93 2.21
CA ALA A 265 -4.59 -29.79 3.11
C ALA A 265 -5.29 -31.13 3.39
N SER A 266 -5.59 -31.37 4.66
CA SER A 266 -6.49 -32.46 5.09
C SER A 266 -7.92 -32.22 4.59
N ALA A 267 -8.76 -33.25 4.55
CA ALA A 267 -10.15 -33.15 4.10
C ALA A 267 -10.95 -32.05 4.82
N GLU A 268 -10.68 -31.83 6.11
CA GLU A 268 -11.31 -30.80 6.94
C GLU A 268 -10.88 -29.36 6.56
N ASN A 269 -9.62 -29.19 6.15
CA ASN A 269 -9.05 -27.87 5.85
C ASN A 269 -9.02 -27.54 4.35
N PHE A 270 -9.28 -28.52 3.50
CA PHE A 270 -9.17 -28.40 2.06
C PHE A 270 -10.07 -27.31 1.49
N GLN A 271 -11.33 -27.22 1.95
CA GLN A 271 -12.26 -26.19 1.45
C GLN A 271 -11.76 -24.77 1.77
N SER A 272 -11.26 -24.55 2.99
CA SER A 272 -10.75 -23.25 3.43
C SER A 272 -9.47 -22.84 2.69
N ALA A 273 -8.53 -23.78 2.55
CA ALA A 273 -7.30 -23.59 1.77
C ALA A 273 -7.59 -23.32 0.29
N LEU A 274 -8.55 -24.05 -0.30
CA LEU A 274 -8.95 -23.88 -1.68
C LEU A 274 -9.62 -22.52 -1.92
N ILE A 275 -10.57 -22.12 -1.06
CA ILE A 275 -11.29 -20.84 -1.19
C ILE A 275 -10.32 -19.67 -1.08
N SER A 276 -9.44 -19.68 -0.08
CA SER A 276 -8.47 -18.60 0.14
C SER A 276 -7.53 -18.43 -1.04
N GLY A 277 -6.96 -19.53 -1.55
CA GLY A 277 -6.08 -19.47 -2.70
C GLY A 277 -6.79 -19.12 -4.01
N LEU A 278 -7.98 -19.67 -4.24
CA LEU A 278 -8.76 -19.41 -5.45
C LEU A 278 -9.21 -17.94 -5.54
N ILE A 279 -9.64 -17.34 -4.43
CA ILE A 279 -10.00 -15.91 -4.40
C ILE A 279 -8.77 -15.04 -4.71
N GLU A 280 -7.62 -15.33 -4.12
CA GLU A 280 -6.40 -14.56 -4.37
C GLU A 280 -5.94 -14.69 -5.84
N PHE A 281 -5.88 -15.91 -6.38
CA PHE A 281 -5.51 -16.14 -7.78
C PHE A 281 -6.48 -15.49 -8.76
N ILE A 282 -7.79 -15.61 -8.53
CA ILE A 282 -8.80 -14.97 -9.38
C ILE A 282 -8.66 -13.45 -9.30
N PHE A 283 -8.43 -12.89 -8.12
CA PHE A 283 -8.27 -11.46 -7.95
C PHE A 283 -7.09 -10.93 -8.78
N ILE A 284 -5.91 -11.54 -8.63
CA ILE A 284 -4.69 -11.13 -9.37
C ILE A 284 -4.88 -11.37 -10.87
N GLY A 285 -5.36 -12.54 -11.26
CA GLY A 285 -5.60 -12.89 -12.66
C GLY A 285 -6.58 -11.93 -13.34
N THR A 286 -7.66 -11.57 -12.64
CA THR A 286 -8.65 -10.61 -13.13
C THR A 286 -8.07 -9.20 -13.20
N ALA A 287 -7.30 -8.77 -12.20
CA ALA A 287 -6.67 -7.45 -12.20
C ALA A 287 -5.66 -7.29 -13.35
N VAL A 288 -4.76 -8.25 -13.53
CA VAL A 288 -3.77 -8.25 -14.62
C VAL A 288 -4.46 -8.31 -15.98
N SER A 289 -5.45 -9.19 -16.14
CA SER A 289 -6.22 -9.31 -17.38
C SER A 289 -6.97 -8.02 -17.69
N PHE A 290 -7.63 -7.42 -16.69
CA PHE A 290 -8.35 -6.17 -16.84
C PHE A 290 -7.42 -5.04 -17.29
N VAL A 291 -6.28 -4.83 -16.61
CA VAL A 291 -5.31 -3.80 -16.98
C VAL A 291 -4.78 -4.02 -18.41
N THR A 292 -4.48 -5.26 -18.77
CA THR A 292 -3.95 -5.61 -20.10
C THR A 292 -4.99 -5.35 -21.19
N ILE A 293 -6.21 -5.86 -21.02
CA ILE A 293 -7.31 -5.65 -21.95
C ILE A 293 -7.61 -4.16 -22.08
N TRP A 294 -7.70 -3.45 -20.96
CA TRP A 294 -7.97 -2.01 -20.93
C TRP A 294 -6.89 -1.19 -21.66
N TYR A 295 -5.61 -1.56 -21.48
CA TYR A 295 -4.49 -0.94 -22.18
C TYR A 295 -4.67 -1.04 -23.70
N PHE A 296 -4.95 -2.24 -24.23
CA PHE A 296 -5.05 -2.45 -25.67
C PHE A 296 -6.35 -1.94 -26.29
N THR A 297 -7.49 -2.07 -25.59
CA THR A 297 -8.82 -1.75 -26.12
C THR A 297 -9.19 -0.28 -25.95
N TYR A 298 -8.79 0.37 -24.85
CA TYR A 298 -9.18 1.74 -24.56
C TYR A 298 -7.99 2.70 -24.66
N TYR A 299 -6.94 2.49 -23.85
CA TYR A 299 -5.84 3.46 -23.73
C TYR A 299 -5.06 3.62 -25.04
N ARG A 300 -4.61 2.52 -25.65
CA ARG A 300 -3.79 2.54 -26.87
C ARG A 300 -4.51 3.23 -28.02
N ILE A 301 -5.80 2.92 -28.22
CA ILE A 301 -6.61 3.54 -29.27
C ILE A 301 -6.73 5.06 -29.04
N LYS A 302 -7.02 5.46 -27.79
CA LYS A 302 -7.13 6.88 -27.43
C LYS A 302 -5.78 7.62 -27.55
N TYR A 303 -4.67 6.96 -27.20
CA TYR A 303 -3.32 7.49 -27.36
C TYR A 303 -2.99 7.73 -28.83
N CYS A 304 -3.15 6.71 -29.70
CA CYS A 304 -2.89 6.84 -31.13
C CYS A 304 -3.75 7.94 -31.78
N LYS A 305 -5.03 8.05 -31.40
CA LYS A 305 -5.89 9.16 -31.85
C LYS A 305 -5.37 10.53 -31.39
N ARG A 306 -4.90 10.67 -30.15
CA ARG A 306 -4.35 11.95 -29.69
C ARG A 306 -3.05 12.34 -30.39
N VAL A 307 -2.15 11.39 -30.62
CA VAL A 307 -0.90 11.64 -31.35
C VAL A 307 -1.17 12.12 -32.78
N LEU A 308 -2.13 11.50 -33.46
CA LEU A 308 -2.45 11.82 -34.87
C LEU A 308 -3.26 13.11 -35.03
N TRP A 309 -4.27 13.32 -34.17
CA TRP A 309 -5.25 14.40 -34.36
C TRP A 309 -4.99 15.63 -33.47
N PHE A 310 -4.31 15.47 -32.34
CA PHE A 310 -4.07 16.53 -31.34
C PHE A 310 -2.64 16.47 -30.77
N PRO A 311 -1.59 16.59 -31.60
CA PRO A 311 -0.20 16.40 -31.18
C PRO A 311 0.23 17.39 -30.09
N GLU A 312 -0.24 18.64 -30.14
CA GLU A 312 0.07 19.65 -29.10
C GLU A 312 -0.52 19.30 -27.74
N GLN A 313 -1.72 18.70 -27.72
CA GLN A 313 -2.34 18.25 -26.48
C GLN A 313 -1.55 17.09 -25.89
N GLN A 314 -1.10 16.17 -26.73
CA GLN A 314 -0.29 15.03 -26.30
C GLN A 314 1.07 15.48 -25.76
N ALA A 315 1.73 16.43 -26.44
CA ALA A 315 2.99 17.01 -25.96
C ALA A 315 2.85 17.69 -24.58
N LYS A 316 1.74 18.41 -24.33
CA LYS A 316 1.44 18.99 -23.02
C LYS A 316 1.22 17.93 -21.94
N ILE A 317 0.58 16.81 -22.28
CA ILE A 317 0.40 15.70 -21.33
C ILE A 317 1.77 15.11 -21.01
N GLU A 318 2.55 14.74 -22.01
CA GLU A 318 3.88 14.13 -21.84
C GLU A 318 4.84 15.03 -21.04
N GLN A 319 4.79 16.35 -21.25
CA GLN A 319 5.59 17.31 -20.49
C GLN A 319 5.31 17.26 -18.97
N ASN A 320 4.07 16.94 -18.56
CA ASN A 320 3.72 16.80 -17.14
C ASN A 320 4.27 15.51 -16.50
N PHE A 321 4.69 14.53 -17.30
CA PHE A 321 5.15 13.21 -16.85
C PHE A 321 6.61 12.92 -17.21
N GLN A 322 7.29 13.83 -17.91
CA GLN A 322 8.73 13.76 -18.10
C GLN A 322 9.45 13.87 -16.74
N VAL A 323 10.37 12.93 -16.49
CA VAL A 323 11.27 12.97 -15.34
C VAL A 323 12.20 14.17 -15.52
N ILE A 324 11.83 15.31 -14.95
CA ILE A 324 12.67 16.50 -15.00
C ILE A 324 13.87 16.27 -14.09
N SER A 325 15.07 16.27 -14.68
CA SER A 325 16.31 16.14 -13.92
C SER A 325 16.39 17.22 -12.85
N GLN A 326 16.79 16.84 -11.63
CA GLN A 326 16.96 17.78 -10.51
C GLN A 326 17.87 18.95 -10.89
N SER A 327 18.85 18.73 -11.78
CA SER A 327 19.74 19.78 -12.30
C SER A 327 18.99 20.89 -13.04
N LYS A 328 17.95 20.56 -13.83
CA LYS A 328 17.15 21.58 -14.54
C LYS A 328 16.32 22.42 -13.56
N LEU A 329 15.85 21.79 -12.48
CA LEU A 329 15.06 22.41 -11.42
C LEU A 329 15.92 23.35 -10.54
N VAL A 330 17.14 22.93 -10.22
CA VAL A 330 18.14 23.78 -9.55
C VAL A 330 18.52 24.94 -10.45
N TYR A 331 18.70 24.72 -11.76
CA TYR A 331 19.01 25.78 -12.71
C TYR A 331 17.88 26.82 -12.82
N GLU A 332 16.62 26.38 -12.95
CA GLU A 332 15.46 27.28 -12.93
C GLU A 332 15.35 28.05 -11.60
N HIS A 333 15.63 27.42 -10.47
CA HIS A 333 15.61 28.08 -9.17
C HIS A 333 16.71 29.14 -9.04
N ILE A 334 17.95 28.82 -9.46
CA ILE A 334 19.08 29.77 -9.49
C ILE A 334 18.76 30.92 -10.45
N TYR A 335 18.22 30.63 -11.63
CA TYR A 335 17.82 31.62 -12.61
C TYR A 335 16.73 32.57 -12.06
N GLN A 336 15.73 32.04 -11.36
CA GLN A 336 14.70 32.85 -10.70
C GLN A 336 15.25 33.71 -9.54
N ILE A 337 16.21 33.19 -8.77
CA ILE A 337 16.91 33.97 -7.73
C ILE A 337 17.70 35.12 -8.38
N LEU A 338 18.45 34.82 -9.45
CA LEU A 338 19.20 35.82 -10.21
C LEU A 338 18.29 36.89 -10.80
N LEU A 339 17.15 36.52 -11.38
CA LEU A 339 16.17 37.46 -11.90
C LEU A 339 15.60 38.36 -10.80
N ARG A 340 15.28 37.82 -9.62
CA ARG A 340 14.83 38.64 -8.48
C ARG A 340 15.91 39.59 -8.01
N TYR A 341 17.16 39.12 -7.92
CA TYR A 341 18.30 39.93 -7.52
C TYR A 341 18.55 41.08 -8.50
N LEU A 342 18.57 40.78 -9.81
CA LEU A 342 18.72 41.79 -10.87
C LEU A 342 17.59 42.81 -10.86
N LYS A 343 16.35 42.37 -10.63
CA LYS A 343 15.18 43.25 -10.55
C LYS A 343 15.24 44.16 -9.32
N TYR A 344 15.69 43.65 -8.18
CA TYR A 344 15.94 44.42 -6.96
C TYR A 344 17.05 45.46 -7.17
N TYR A 345 18.17 45.05 -7.77
CA TYR A 345 19.30 45.94 -8.04
C TYR A 345 18.96 47.06 -9.03
N ASN A 346 18.24 46.75 -10.10
CA ASN A 346 17.73 47.76 -11.03
C ASN A 346 16.71 48.72 -10.41
N HIS A 347 16.02 48.31 -9.34
CA HIS A 347 15.10 49.19 -8.63
C HIS A 347 15.83 50.08 -7.62
N SER A 348 16.85 49.55 -6.95
CA SER A 348 17.73 50.28 -6.03
C SER A 348 18.54 51.36 -6.74
N ASN A 349 19.16 51.05 -7.89
CA ASN A 349 19.93 52.04 -8.64
C ASN A 349 19.07 53.15 -9.28
N LYS A 350 17.77 52.89 -9.51
CA LYS A 350 16.84 53.94 -9.96
C LYS A 350 16.31 54.83 -8.82
N ALA A 351 16.55 54.45 -7.56
CA ALA A 351 16.17 55.24 -6.39
C ALA A 351 17.26 56.22 -5.96
N GLU A 352 18.51 56.05 -6.44
CA GLU A 352 19.62 56.99 -6.19
C GLU A 352 19.70 58.13 -7.23
N ASP A 353 18.88 58.09 -8.29
CA ASP A 353 18.81 59.10 -9.35
C ASP A 353 17.70 60.17 -9.12
N TYR A 354 17.22 60.36 -7.87
CA TYR A 354 16.27 61.42 -7.51
C TYR A 354 16.81 62.41 -6.49
#